data_AF-A0A421J491-F1
#
_entry.id   AF-A0A421J491-F1
#
_cell.length_a   1.000
_cell.length_b   1.000
_cell.length_c   1.000
_cell.angle_alpha   90.00
_cell.angle_beta   90.00
_cell.angle_gamma   90.00
#
_symmetry.space_group_name_H-M   'P 1'
#
loop_
_entity.id
_entity.type
_entity.pdbx_description
1 polymer ?
#
loop_
_entity_poly.entity_id
_entity_poly.type
_entity_poly.pdbx_seq_one_letter_code
_entity_poly.pdbx_strand_id
1 'polypeptide(L)'
;MPPRIELSPGTLSSEINALKRQMLSPMHPVAVSNVVVNHPLPNEPLRPQEHYVYLYPDRKAIRFETKDLATFIARYLVPEDKPEVYNPFKQQVETTKSYQQSSIEFEEHDITDELVLICGHGSRDVRCGVLGPLLQREFDQVLTHEKLSHVKTGQITHIGGHAYAGNVVYFPRQGESVWYGRVFPEDVQGIVDTTIKQGMIIRDKYRGYVDGA
;
A
#
# COMPACT_ATOMS: atom_id res chain seq x y z
N MET A 1 -13.31 8.63 -12.81
CA MET A 1 -12.25 9.07 -11.88
C MET A 1 -11.17 9.80 -12.67
N PRO A 2 -10.38 10.70 -12.07
CA PRO A 2 -9.21 11.25 -12.75
C PRO A 2 -8.13 10.16 -12.97
N PRO A 3 -7.29 10.27 -14.01
CA PRO A 3 -6.24 9.29 -14.34
C PRO A 3 -5.12 9.22 -13.28
N ARG A 4 -4.99 10.25 -12.44
CA ARG A 4 -4.06 10.30 -11.30
C ARG A 4 -4.79 10.78 -10.05
N ILE A 5 -5.71 9.96 -9.54
CA ILE A 5 -6.53 10.30 -8.37
C ILE A 5 -5.68 10.49 -7.11
N GLU A 6 -4.52 9.84 -7.04
CA GLU A 6 -3.49 10.04 -6.03
C GLU A 6 -2.88 11.45 -6.05
N LEU A 7 -3.08 12.21 -7.13
CA LEU A 7 -2.67 13.61 -7.29
C LEU A 7 -3.86 14.58 -7.28
N SER A 8 -5.06 14.12 -6.95
CA SER A 8 -6.22 15.01 -6.84
C SER A 8 -6.01 15.95 -5.65
N PRO A 9 -6.01 17.29 -5.86
CA PRO A 9 -5.79 18.25 -4.78
C PRO A 9 -6.80 18.05 -3.64
N GLY A 10 -6.34 18.25 -2.40
CA GLY A 10 -7.17 18.12 -1.19
C GLY A 10 -7.48 16.67 -0.78
N THR A 11 -6.87 15.67 -1.43
CA THR A 11 -6.90 14.28 -0.95
C THR A 11 -5.69 13.98 -0.08
N LEU A 12 -5.85 13.12 0.92
CA LEU A 12 -4.75 12.65 1.77
C LEU A 12 -3.57 12.12 0.93
N SER A 13 -3.84 11.30 -0.08
CA SER A 13 -2.81 10.79 -0.99
C SER A 13 -2.02 11.90 -1.69
N SER A 14 -2.70 12.96 -2.13
CA SER A 14 -2.02 14.12 -2.75
C SER A 14 -1.18 14.89 -1.73
N GLU A 15 -1.67 15.05 -0.51
CA GLU A 15 -0.95 15.74 0.57
C GLU A 15 0.28 14.96 1.02
N ILE A 16 0.16 13.64 1.22
CA ILE A 16 1.29 12.74 1.48
C ILE A 16 2.30 12.85 0.35
N ASN A 17 1.87 12.76 -0.92
CA ASN A 17 2.76 12.86 -2.07
C ASN A 17 3.49 14.21 -2.15
N ALA A 18 2.85 15.30 -1.72
CA ALA A 18 3.47 16.62 -1.68
C ALA A 18 4.56 16.71 -0.60
N LEU A 19 4.25 16.26 0.62
CA LEU A 19 5.18 16.29 1.75
C LEU A 19 6.31 15.29 1.61
N LYS A 20 6.03 14.08 1.08
CA LYS A 20 7.05 13.05 0.79
C LYS A 20 8.19 13.59 -0.06
N ARG A 21 7.89 14.41 -1.09
CA ARG A 21 8.94 14.99 -1.94
C ARG A 21 9.90 15.93 -1.20
N GLN A 22 9.46 16.48 -0.07
CA GLN A 22 10.26 17.39 0.76
C GLN A 22 10.99 16.65 1.89
N MET A 23 10.40 15.55 2.38
CA MET A 23 10.84 14.88 3.60
C MET A 23 11.61 13.58 3.34
N LEU A 24 11.33 12.87 2.24
CA LEU A 24 11.91 11.56 1.96
C LEU A 24 13.08 11.60 0.98
N SER A 25 14.08 10.79 1.29
CA SER A 25 15.19 10.52 0.37
C SER A 25 14.69 9.77 -0.87
N PRO A 26 15.22 10.08 -2.07
CA PRO A 26 14.97 9.26 -3.26
C PRO A 26 15.35 7.79 -3.09
N MET A 27 16.26 7.49 -2.15
CA MET A 27 16.69 6.13 -1.83
C MET A 27 15.72 5.34 -0.95
N HIS A 28 14.65 5.97 -0.45
CA HIS A 28 13.64 5.33 0.39
C HIS A 28 12.23 5.57 -0.19
N PRO A 29 11.85 4.84 -1.26
CA PRO A 29 10.61 5.08 -1.97
C PRO A 29 9.39 4.48 -1.25
N VAL A 30 8.53 5.34 -0.71
CA VAL A 30 7.20 4.93 -0.17
C VAL A 30 6.11 4.93 -1.26
N ALA A 31 5.39 3.82 -1.45
CA ALA A 31 4.22 3.79 -2.34
C ALA A 31 2.96 4.25 -1.57
N VAL A 32 2.11 5.06 -2.21
CA VAL A 32 0.86 5.56 -1.63
C VAL A 32 -0.28 5.29 -2.60
N SER A 33 -1.34 4.66 -2.11
CA SER A 33 -2.54 4.35 -2.89
C SER A 33 -3.77 4.47 -2.03
N ASN A 34 -4.89 4.90 -2.63
CA ASN A 34 -6.17 4.82 -1.96
C ASN A 34 -6.65 3.37 -2.05
N VAL A 35 -7.23 2.87 -0.95
CA VAL A 35 -7.70 1.49 -0.85
C VAL A 35 -9.15 1.46 -0.36
N VAL A 36 -9.91 0.50 -0.87
CA VAL A 36 -11.20 0.07 -0.34
C VAL A 36 -11.05 -1.41 0.01
N VAL A 37 -10.92 -1.71 1.30
CA VAL A 37 -10.77 -3.08 1.83
C VAL A 37 -12.15 -3.63 2.20
N ASN A 38 -12.39 -4.90 1.91
CA ASN A 38 -13.56 -5.62 2.42
C ASN A 38 -13.40 -5.83 3.93
N HIS A 39 -14.34 -5.28 4.72
CA HIS A 39 -14.30 -5.27 6.20
C HIS A 39 -13.08 -4.51 6.77
N PRO A 40 -13.03 -3.18 6.61
CA PRO A 40 -11.91 -2.39 7.12
C PRO A 40 -11.84 -2.40 8.64
N LEU A 41 -10.62 -2.30 9.17
CA LEU A 41 -10.34 -1.92 10.55
C LEU A 41 -10.05 -0.40 10.61
N PRO A 42 -10.38 0.29 11.72
CA PRO A 42 -11.44 -0.09 12.64
C PRO A 42 -12.79 -0.04 11.90
N ASN A 43 -13.79 -0.74 12.43
CA ASN A 43 -15.14 -0.72 11.86
C ASN A 43 -15.92 0.56 12.22
N GLU A 44 -15.28 1.52 12.90
CA GLU A 44 -15.91 2.80 13.23
C GLU A 44 -15.81 3.81 12.07
N PRO A 45 -16.85 4.64 11.86
CA PRO A 45 -16.78 5.70 10.87
C PRO A 45 -15.73 6.75 11.26
N LEU A 46 -15.02 7.26 10.26
CA LEU A 46 -14.11 8.39 10.41
C LEU A 46 -14.87 9.69 10.64
N ARG A 47 -14.40 10.51 11.57
CA ARG A 47 -14.86 11.88 11.76
C ARG A 47 -14.32 12.76 10.61
N PRO A 48 -14.94 13.93 10.36
CA PRO A 48 -14.37 14.88 9.41
C PRO A 48 -12.91 15.19 9.75
N GLN A 49 -12.03 15.19 8.74
CA GLN A 49 -10.58 15.42 8.87
C GLN A 49 -9.79 14.30 9.56
N GLU A 50 -10.42 13.20 9.96
CA GLU A 50 -9.70 11.99 10.32
C GLU A 50 -9.35 11.17 9.09
N HIS A 51 -8.16 10.58 9.16
CA HIS A 51 -7.60 9.69 8.18
C HIS A 51 -7.32 8.35 8.81
N TYR A 52 -7.37 7.33 7.97
CA TYR A 52 -6.97 5.98 8.34
C TYR A 52 -6.05 5.40 7.28
N VAL A 53 -4.87 4.96 7.70
CA VAL A 53 -3.82 4.51 6.80
C VAL A 53 -3.37 3.11 7.19
N TYR A 54 -3.32 2.23 6.20
CA TYR A 54 -2.69 0.92 6.29
C TYR A 54 -1.21 1.09 5.95
N LEU A 55 -0.33 0.85 6.92
CA LEU A 55 1.10 0.89 6.78
C LEU A 55 1.63 -0.54 6.64
N TYR A 56 2.14 -0.83 5.44
CA TYR A 56 2.91 -2.03 5.14
C TYR A 56 4.33 -1.61 4.76
N PRO A 57 5.35 -2.40 5.13
CA PRO A 57 5.29 -3.78 5.62
C PRO A 57 5.02 -3.95 7.12
N ASP A 58 4.99 -2.86 7.89
CA ASP A 58 4.87 -2.87 9.35
C ASP A 58 3.56 -3.47 9.91
N ARG A 59 2.56 -3.70 9.04
CA ARG A 59 1.23 -4.23 9.35
C ARG A 59 0.52 -3.43 10.45
N LYS A 60 0.61 -2.11 10.36
CA LYS A 60 -0.09 -1.20 11.26
C LYS A 60 -1.20 -0.48 10.54
N ALA A 61 -2.26 -0.22 11.27
CA ALA A 61 -3.38 0.56 10.80
C ALA A 61 -3.54 1.76 11.74
N ILE A 62 -3.33 2.95 11.19
CA ILE A 62 -3.03 4.15 11.96
C ILE A 62 -4.11 5.20 11.68
N ARG A 63 -4.77 5.67 12.75
CA ARG A 63 -5.75 6.74 12.70
C ARG A 63 -5.13 8.05 13.18
N PHE A 64 -5.39 9.14 12.45
CA PHE A 64 -4.90 10.48 12.82
C PHE A 64 -5.70 11.60 12.15
N GLU A 65 -5.57 12.84 12.62
CA GLU A 65 -6.20 14.01 12.02
C GLU A 65 -5.30 14.67 10.96
N THR A 66 -5.88 15.37 9.98
CA THR A 66 -5.12 16.09 8.93
C THR A 66 -4.00 16.98 9.48
N LYS A 67 -4.23 17.63 10.63
CA LYS A 67 -3.24 18.51 11.28
C LYS A 67 -1.95 17.79 11.67
N ASP A 68 -2.01 16.48 11.90
CA ASP A 68 -0.90 15.64 12.37
C ASP A 68 -0.16 14.94 11.22
N LEU A 69 -0.56 15.18 9.96
CA LEU A 69 0.00 14.53 8.78
C LEU A 69 1.53 14.67 8.68
N ALA A 70 2.07 15.86 8.95
CA ALA A 70 3.51 16.08 8.88
C ALA A 70 4.28 15.26 9.93
N THR A 71 3.69 15.13 11.13
CA THR A 71 4.23 14.26 12.19
C THR A 71 4.15 12.79 11.78
N PHE A 72 3.02 12.36 11.22
CA PHE A 72 2.83 10.99 10.74
C PHE A 72 3.92 10.61 9.72
N ILE A 73 4.17 11.46 8.73
CA ILE A 73 5.21 11.21 7.72
C ILE A 73 6.59 11.14 8.38
N ALA A 74 6.91 12.08 9.27
CA ALA A 74 8.19 12.09 9.98
C ALA A 74 8.41 10.85 10.85
N ARG A 75 7.35 10.31 11.46
CA ARG A 75 7.42 9.16 12.36
C ARG A 75 7.49 7.83 11.63
N TYR A 76 6.66 7.62 10.62
CA TYR A 76 6.44 6.30 10.02
C TYR A 76 7.05 6.12 8.63
N LEU A 77 7.28 7.22 7.90
CA LEU A 77 7.71 7.12 6.50
C LEU A 77 9.17 7.54 6.30
N VAL A 78 9.72 8.36 7.21
CA VAL A 78 11.12 8.80 7.16
C VAL A 78 11.98 7.76 7.90
N PRO A 79 12.99 7.16 7.24
CA PRO A 79 13.88 6.22 7.90
C PRO A 79 14.73 6.92 8.97
N GLU A 80 15.00 6.23 10.08
CA GLU A 80 15.84 6.74 11.18
C GLU A 80 17.27 7.02 10.69
N ASP A 81 17.83 6.10 9.91
CA ASP A 81 19.16 6.22 9.33
C ASP A 81 19.10 6.83 7.93
N LYS A 82 19.63 8.05 7.78
CA LYS A 82 20.08 8.53 6.48
C LYS A 82 21.43 7.88 6.20
N PRO A 83 21.58 6.95 5.26
CA PRO A 83 22.92 6.56 4.83
C PRO A 83 23.62 7.82 4.33
N GLU A 84 24.76 8.15 4.93
CA GLU A 84 25.62 9.24 4.46
C GLU A 84 26.14 8.88 3.07
N VAL A 85 25.43 9.30 2.03
CA VAL A 85 25.95 9.22 0.67
C VAL A 85 27.00 10.33 0.55
N TYR A 86 28.28 9.96 0.70
CA TYR A 86 29.39 10.88 0.48
C TYR A 86 29.31 11.46 -0.93
N ASN A 87 28.99 12.75 -1.02
CA ASN A 87 28.94 13.48 -2.27
C ASN A 87 29.98 14.61 -2.24
N PRO A 88 31.14 14.45 -2.91
CA PRO A 88 32.22 15.44 -2.90
C PRO A 88 31.85 16.75 -3.63
N PHE A 89 30.69 16.81 -4.29
CA PHE A 89 30.19 17.97 -5.03
C PHE A 89 29.00 18.67 -4.36
N LYS A 90 28.48 18.14 -3.24
CA LYS A 90 27.38 18.79 -2.51
C LYS A 90 27.97 19.81 -1.55
N GLN A 91 27.69 21.10 -1.77
CA GLN A 91 27.81 22.07 -0.67
C GLN A 91 27.00 21.52 0.51
N GLN A 92 27.61 21.45 1.69
CA GLN A 92 26.96 20.99 2.92
C GLN A 92 25.82 21.95 3.25
N VAL A 93 24.64 21.68 2.71
CA VAL A 93 23.41 22.30 3.18
C VAL A 93 22.91 21.40 4.29
N GLU A 94 23.14 21.84 5.54
CA GLU A 94 22.53 21.28 6.74
C GLU A 94 21.00 21.28 6.55
N THR A 95 20.45 20.17 6.09
CA THR A 95 19.01 19.91 6.07
C THR A 95 18.70 18.81 7.05
N THR A 96 19.13 19.05 8.28
CA THR A 96 18.63 18.37 9.47
C THR A 96 17.53 19.27 10.02
N LYS A 97 16.36 19.27 9.37
CA LYS A 97 15.15 19.54 10.15
C LYS A 97 15.00 18.34 11.06
N SER A 98 15.56 18.43 12.27
CA SER A 98 15.17 17.58 13.37
C SER A 98 13.67 17.81 13.54
N TYR A 99 12.87 16.90 13.00
CA TYR A 99 11.45 16.88 13.35
C TYR A 99 11.44 16.62 14.85
N GLN A 100 11.17 17.68 15.63
CA GLN A 100 10.96 17.55 17.06
C GLN A 100 9.98 16.41 17.26
N GLN A 101 10.40 15.41 18.03
CA GLN A 101 9.61 14.27 18.44
C GLN A 101 8.39 14.82 19.16
N SER A 102 7.33 15.11 18.40
CA SER A 102 6.11 15.65 18.95
C SER A 102 5.48 14.59 19.83
N SER A 103 4.89 15.01 20.95
CA SER A 103 4.21 14.15 21.91
C SER A 103 2.84 13.65 21.41
N ILE A 104 2.64 13.62 20.09
CA ILE A 104 1.39 13.15 19.50
C ILE A 104 1.40 11.63 19.58
N GLU A 105 0.44 11.08 20.31
CA GLU A 105 0.13 9.66 20.27
C GLU A 105 -0.82 9.39 19.12
N PHE A 106 -0.43 8.45 18.26
CA PHE A 106 -1.28 7.95 17.20
C PHE A 106 -2.08 6.75 17.69
N GLU A 107 -3.33 6.63 17.24
CA GLU A 107 -4.14 5.45 17.47
C GLU A 107 -3.71 4.36 16.49
N GLU A 108 -2.91 3.41 16.98
CA GLU A 108 -2.34 2.30 16.22
C GLU A 108 -3.10 1.00 16.48
N HIS A 109 -3.34 0.24 15.42
CA HIS A 109 -3.92 -1.10 15.48
C HIS A 109 -3.05 -2.08 14.69
N ASP A 110 -2.76 -3.25 15.27
CA ASP A 110 -2.07 -4.32 14.56
C ASP A 110 -3.01 -5.00 13.56
N ILE A 111 -2.55 -5.11 12.32
CA ILE A 111 -3.26 -5.85 11.28
C ILE A 111 -2.88 -7.32 11.40
N THR A 112 -3.85 -8.14 11.81
CA THR A 112 -3.65 -9.58 11.95
C THR A 112 -4.13 -10.38 10.76
N ASP A 113 -4.99 -9.81 9.91
CA ASP A 113 -5.43 -10.45 8.67
C ASP A 113 -4.36 -10.34 7.58
N GLU A 114 -4.38 -11.28 6.65
CA GLU A 114 -3.62 -11.19 5.40
C GLU A 114 -4.40 -10.34 4.39
N LEU A 115 -3.71 -9.76 3.41
CA LEU A 115 -4.33 -8.79 2.51
C LEU A 115 -3.96 -9.00 1.04
N VAL A 116 -4.97 -9.15 0.19
CA VAL A 116 -4.85 -9.16 -1.26
C VAL A 116 -5.37 -7.83 -1.81
N LEU A 117 -4.48 -7.02 -2.38
CA LEU A 117 -4.81 -5.74 -3.02
C LEU A 117 -4.83 -5.85 -4.53
N ILE A 118 -5.87 -5.32 -5.17
CA ILE A 118 -6.14 -5.48 -6.60
C ILE A 118 -6.31 -4.10 -7.24
N CYS A 119 -5.54 -3.82 -8.29
CA CYS A 119 -5.66 -2.54 -9.00
C CYS A 119 -6.94 -2.47 -9.83
N GLY A 120 -7.84 -1.55 -9.47
CA GLY A 120 -9.12 -1.29 -10.15
C GLY A 120 -9.18 0.03 -10.93
N HIS A 121 -8.04 0.71 -11.14
CA HIS A 121 -8.04 2.10 -11.63
C HIS A 121 -8.26 2.23 -13.15
N GLY A 122 -9.53 2.20 -13.57
CA GLY A 122 -9.94 2.27 -14.98
C GLY A 122 -9.53 3.54 -15.74
N SER A 123 -9.50 4.69 -15.06
CA SER A 123 -9.11 5.96 -15.69
C SER A 123 -7.62 6.08 -15.97
N ARG A 124 -6.79 5.28 -15.29
CA ARG A 124 -5.34 5.19 -15.56
C ARG A 124 -5.04 4.11 -16.59
N ASP A 125 -5.71 2.96 -16.48
CA ASP A 125 -5.65 1.86 -17.43
C ASP A 125 -7.01 1.17 -17.49
N VAL A 126 -7.65 1.21 -18.66
CA VAL A 126 -8.97 0.60 -18.88
C VAL A 126 -8.98 -0.89 -18.54
N ARG A 127 -7.86 -1.59 -18.76
CA ARG A 127 -7.74 -3.03 -18.47
C ARG A 127 -7.79 -3.29 -16.97
N CYS A 128 -7.15 -2.45 -16.15
CA CYS A 128 -7.29 -2.55 -14.69
C CYS A 128 -8.72 -2.21 -14.23
N GLY A 129 -9.39 -1.25 -14.88
CA GLY A 129 -10.79 -0.94 -14.60
C GLY A 129 -11.75 -2.09 -14.88
N VAL A 130 -11.46 -2.90 -15.89
CA VAL A 130 -12.24 -4.11 -16.23
C VAL A 130 -11.86 -5.28 -15.33
N LEU A 131 -10.56 -5.57 -15.20
CA LEU A 131 -10.07 -6.74 -14.46
C LEU A 131 -10.25 -6.61 -12.94
N GLY A 132 -10.07 -5.42 -12.36
CA GLY A 132 -10.09 -5.25 -10.89
C GLY A 132 -11.33 -5.84 -10.21
N PRO A 133 -12.55 -5.44 -10.61
CA PRO A 133 -13.79 -6.00 -10.06
C PRO A 133 -14.05 -7.47 -10.41
N LEU A 134 -13.48 -7.99 -11.50
CA LEU A 134 -13.58 -9.41 -11.85
C LEU A 134 -12.69 -10.24 -10.93
N LEU A 135 -11.43 -9.82 -10.79
CA LEU A 135 -10.45 -10.46 -9.92
C LEU A 135 -10.90 -10.44 -8.46
N GLN A 136 -11.39 -9.30 -7.94
CA GLN A 136 -11.83 -9.23 -6.55
C GLN A 136 -12.96 -10.22 -6.26
N ARG A 137 -13.96 -10.29 -7.16
CA ARG A 137 -15.07 -11.23 -7.01
C ARG A 137 -14.60 -12.68 -7.04
N GLU A 138 -13.67 -13.01 -7.92
CA GLU A 138 -13.11 -14.37 -8.02
C GLU A 138 -12.30 -14.71 -6.76
N PHE A 139 -11.47 -13.79 -6.26
CA PHE A 139 -10.75 -13.99 -5.00
C PHE A 139 -11.72 -14.19 -3.84
N ASP A 140 -12.75 -13.36 -3.71
CA ASP A 140 -13.75 -13.49 -2.64
C ASP A 140 -14.46 -14.86 -2.70
N GLN A 141 -14.78 -15.36 -3.90
CA GLN A 141 -15.39 -16.68 -4.09
C GLN A 141 -14.46 -17.81 -3.69
N VAL A 142 -13.22 -17.82 -4.21
CA VAL A 142 -12.24 -18.87 -3.93
C VAL A 142 -11.84 -18.86 -2.45
N LEU A 143 -11.56 -17.70 -1.85
CA LEU A 143 -11.21 -17.60 -0.43
C LEU A 143 -12.34 -18.10 0.47
N THR A 144 -13.59 -17.83 0.11
CA THR A 144 -14.76 -18.37 0.83
C THR A 144 -14.85 -19.88 0.69
N HIS A 145 -14.69 -20.41 -0.52
CA HIS A 145 -14.71 -21.85 -0.80
C HIS A 145 -13.60 -22.60 -0.03
N GLU A 146 -12.38 -22.05 -0.04
CA GLU A 146 -11.21 -22.59 0.65
C GLU A 146 -11.19 -22.31 2.16
N LYS A 147 -12.23 -21.63 2.69
CA LYS A 147 -12.38 -21.28 4.13
C LYS A 147 -11.24 -20.42 4.67
N LEU A 148 -10.71 -19.52 3.86
CA LEU A 148 -9.61 -18.59 4.17
C LEU A 148 -10.14 -17.21 4.60
N SER A 149 -11.04 -17.17 5.59
CA SER A 149 -11.70 -15.92 6.02
C SER A 149 -10.78 -14.87 6.67
N HIS A 150 -9.54 -15.26 6.99
CA HIS A 150 -8.48 -14.40 7.52
C HIS A 150 -7.70 -13.66 6.43
N VAL A 151 -8.01 -13.90 5.15
CA VAL A 151 -7.44 -13.18 4.01
C VAL A 151 -8.49 -12.20 3.51
N LYS A 152 -8.20 -10.90 3.60
CA LYS A 152 -9.07 -9.84 3.09
C LYS A 152 -8.68 -9.46 1.68
N THR A 153 -9.66 -9.01 0.89
CA THR A 153 -9.41 -8.41 -0.41
C THR A 153 -9.68 -6.91 -0.36
N GLY A 154 -8.97 -6.15 -1.19
CA GLY A 154 -9.23 -4.73 -1.34
C GLY A 154 -8.91 -4.23 -2.74
N GLN A 155 -9.69 -3.26 -3.21
CA GLN A 155 -9.35 -2.54 -4.44
C GLN A 155 -8.48 -1.34 -4.13
N ILE A 156 -7.42 -1.20 -4.91
CA ILE A 156 -6.49 -0.08 -4.84
C ILE A 156 -6.52 0.73 -6.13
N THR A 157 -6.10 1.98 -5.99
CA THR A 157 -5.72 2.81 -7.13
C THR A 157 -4.37 2.36 -7.70
N HIS A 158 -3.86 3.07 -8.70
CA HIS A 158 -2.64 2.70 -9.39
C HIS A 158 -1.38 2.75 -8.48
N ILE A 159 -0.77 1.59 -8.24
CA ILE A 159 0.52 1.39 -7.53
C ILE A 159 1.73 1.26 -8.47
N GLY A 160 1.58 1.59 -9.75
CA GLY A 160 2.59 1.30 -10.78
C GLY A 160 2.28 0.04 -11.59
N GLY A 161 3.08 -0.22 -12.62
CA GLY A 161 2.98 -1.47 -13.37
C GLY A 161 1.73 -1.63 -14.24
N HIS A 162 1.08 -0.54 -14.70
CA HIS A 162 -0.08 -0.65 -15.60
C HIS A 162 0.21 -1.42 -16.90
N ALA A 163 1.47 -1.43 -17.37
CA ALA A 163 1.91 -2.30 -18.48
C ALA A 163 1.59 -3.80 -18.24
N TYR A 164 1.41 -4.20 -16.99
CA TYR A 164 1.11 -5.56 -16.53
C TYR A 164 -0.30 -5.66 -15.91
N ALA A 165 -1.29 -4.96 -16.48
CA ALA A 165 -2.68 -4.94 -16.01
C ALA A 165 -3.20 -6.31 -15.53
N GLY A 166 -4.05 -6.29 -14.51
CA GLY A 166 -4.27 -7.45 -13.63
C GLY A 166 -3.23 -7.49 -12.52
N ASN A 167 -2.98 -6.33 -11.88
CA ASN A 167 -2.01 -6.20 -10.79
C ASN A 167 -2.65 -6.64 -9.48
N VAL A 168 -1.99 -7.58 -8.81
CA VAL A 168 -2.38 -8.14 -7.52
C VAL A 168 -1.18 -8.09 -6.59
N VAL A 169 -1.36 -7.57 -5.38
CA VAL A 169 -0.34 -7.58 -4.33
C VAL A 169 -0.87 -8.38 -3.16
N TYR A 170 -0.11 -9.36 -2.70
CA TYR A 170 -0.45 -10.17 -1.54
C TYR A 170 0.51 -9.86 -0.39
N PHE A 171 -0.04 -9.52 0.76
CA PHE A 171 0.67 -9.33 2.02
C PHE A 171 0.37 -10.53 2.93
N PRO A 172 1.32 -11.49 3.06
CA PRO A 172 1.15 -12.63 3.95
C PRO A 172 1.26 -12.22 5.42
N ARG A 173 0.82 -13.07 6.34
CA ARG A 173 1.01 -12.86 7.78
C ARG A 173 2.49 -12.76 8.15
N GLN A 174 3.33 -13.53 7.47
CA GLN A 174 4.77 -13.59 7.67
C GLN A 174 5.48 -13.66 6.31
N GLY A 175 6.61 -13.00 6.20
CA GLY A 175 7.41 -12.95 4.97
C GLY A 175 7.14 -11.71 4.12
N GLU A 176 7.70 -11.73 2.92
CA GLU A 176 7.69 -10.60 2.00
C GLU A 176 6.39 -10.50 1.22
N SER A 177 6.04 -9.28 0.82
CA SER A 177 4.90 -9.05 -0.07
C SER A 177 5.12 -9.66 -1.46
N VAL A 178 4.10 -10.25 -2.07
CA VAL A 178 4.20 -10.87 -3.40
C VAL A 178 3.44 -10.01 -4.42
N TRP A 179 4.14 -9.56 -5.45
CA TRP A 179 3.56 -8.70 -6.48
C TRP A 179 3.39 -9.47 -7.77
N TYR A 180 2.15 -9.58 -8.22
CA TYR A 180 1.76 -10.20 -9.48
C TYR A 180 1.23 -9.17 -10.48
N GLY A 181 1.38 -9.49 -11.76
CA GLY A 181 0.72 -8.79 -12.86
C GLY A 181 0.26 -9.77 -13.92
N ARG A 182 -0.54 -9.28 -14.89
CA ARG A 182 -1.17 -10.13 -15.92
C ARG A 182 -2.00 -11.26 -15.30
N VAL A 183 -2.63 -10.99 -14.15
CA VAL A 183 -3.54 -11.92 -13.48
C VAL A 183 -4.92 -11.80 -14.12
N PHE A 184 -5.50 -12.93 -14.46
CA PHE A 184 -6.88 -13.09 -14.94
C PHE A 184 -7.67 -13.94 -13.93
N PRO A 185 -9.02 -13.92 -13.97
CA PRO A 185 -9.85 -14.69 -13.05
C PRO A 185 -9.45 -16.17 -12.98
N GLU A 186 -9.13 -16.78 -14.12
CA GLU A 186 -8.72 -18.20 -14.19
C GLU A 186 -7.43 -18.51 -13.40
N ASP A 187 -6.58 -17.51 -13.13
CA ASP A 187 -5.34 -17.68 -12.36
C ASP A 187 -5.59 -17.71 -10.84
N VAL A 188 -6.74 -17.23 -10.36
CA VAL A 188 -6.97 -16.92 -8.94
C VAL A 188 -6.89 -18.16 -8.06
N GLN A 189 -7.53 -19.26 -8.45
CA GLN A 189 -7.44 -20.53 -7.73
C GLN A 189 -5.98 -20.98 -7.56
N GLY A 190 -5.19 -20.89 -8.65
CA GLY A 190 -3.78 -21.23 -8.63
C GLY A 190 -2.96 -20.34 -7.69
N ILE A 191 -3.25 -19.04 -7.63
CA ILE A 191 -2.63 -18.10 -6.69
C ILE A 191 -2.97 -18.46 -5.25
N VAL A 192 -4.24 -18.77 -4.95
CA VAL A 192 -4.67 -19.15 -3.60
C VAL A 192 -3.97 -20.44 -3.16
N ASP A 193 -3.96 -21.47 -4.01
CA ASP A 193 -3.35 -22.75 -3.68
C ASP A 193 -1.82 -22.68 -3.56
N THR A 194 -1.16 -22.00 -4.49
CA THR A 194 0.31 -21.99 -4.58
C THR A 194 0.92 -20.93 -3.66
N THR A 195 0.37 -19.72 -3.65
CA THR A 195 0.99 -18.59 -2.94
C THR A 195 0.43 -18.42 -1.55
N ILE A 196 -0.89 -18.38 -1.40
CA ILE A 196 -1.51 -18.10 -0.10
C ILE A 196 -1.35 -19.33 0.82
N LYS A 197 -1.70 -20.53 0.34
CA LYS A 197 -1.67 -21.75 1.17
C LYS A 197 -0.28 -22.36 1.32
N GLN A 198 0.55 -22.33 0.27
CA GLN A 198 1.87 -22.99 0.27
C GLN A 198 3.05 -22.03 0.42
N GLY A 199 2.84 -20.71 0.36
CA GLY A 199 3.91 -19.72 0.44
C GLY A 199 4.85 -19.70 -0.77
N MET A 200 4.44 -20.27 -1.91
CA MET A 200 5.28 -20.38 -3.11
C MET A 200 4.95 -19.32 -4.16
N ILE A 201 5.94 -18.95 -4.95
CA ILE A 201 5.81 -17.92 -6.00
C ILE A 201 5.51 -18.54 -7.36
N ILE A 202 4.47 -18.02 -8.03
CA ILE A 202 4.17 -18.32 -9.43
C ILE A 202 5.04 -17.43 -10.32
N ARG A 203 6.15 -17.99 -10.80
CA ARG A 203 7.21 -17.24 -11.51
C ARG A 203 6.72 -16.42 -12.69
N ASP A 204 5.81 -16.97 -13.50
CA ASP A 204 5.35 -16.31 -14.74
C ASP A 204 4.53 -15.04 -14.50
N LYS A 205 3.95 -14.90 -13.29
CA LYS A 205 3.16 -13.72 -12.89
C LYS A 205 3.98 -12.76 -12.04
N TYR A 206 5.09 -13.22 -11.46
CA TYR A 206 5.88 -12.51 -10.46
C TYR A 206 6.55 -11.25 -11.00
N ARG A 207 6.46 -10.17 -10.22
CA ARG A 207 6.99 -8.84 -10.55
C ARG A 207 7.93 -8.27 -9.49
N GLY A 208 8.13 -8.97 -8.38
CA GLY A 208 8.99 -8.55 -7.28
C GLY A 208 8.26 -8.57 -5.94
N TYR A 209 8.92 -7.97 -4.95
CA TYR A 209 8.45 -7.80 -3.59
C TYR A 209 8.83 -6.40 -3.10
N VAL A 210 8.14 -5.92 -2.07
CA VAL A 210 8.64 -4.84 -1.22
C VAL A 210 9.13 -5.49 0.07
N ASP A 211 10.40 -5.27 0.37
CA ASP A 211 11.07 -5.77 1.56
C ASP A 211 10.44 -5.18 2.82
N GLY A 212 10.27 -6.01 3.83
CA GLY A 212 9.83 -5.64 5.17
C GLY A 212 10.95 -5.91 6.15
N ALA A 213 11.94 -5.02 6.12
CA ALA A 213 13.06 -5.02 7.04
C ALA A 213 12.83 -3.98 8.14
#